data_AF-A0A7L3Y2G2-F1
#
_entry.id   AF-A0A7L3Y2G2-F1
#
_cell.length_a   1.000
_cell.length_b   1.000
_cell.length_c   1.000
_cell.angle_alpha   90.00
_cell.angle_beta   90.00
_cell.angle_gamma   90.00
#
_symmetry.space_group_name_H-M   'P 1'
#
loop_
_entity.id
_entity.type
_entity.pdbx_description
1 polymer ?
#
loop_
_entity_poly.entity_id
_entity_poly.type
_entity_poly.pdbx_seq_one_letter_code
_entity_poly.pdbx_strand_id
1 'polypeptide(L)'
;MQSESKKYEGETPFLHWGMDPVFSAFARLYIKDIKEMRESKQVPGIFFYNGHPVRQVDVVGIVVQTKERDAFYTYGVDDSTGVINCVCWKNPMVAETSLSGRPSTPSSLAVLEQMKKLQEMVGQKTRLEIGDIVRVRGHMRTYRQQREIQASCFYKVDDPVCDVQISRMLELPCLYREVYDKPFQDPEEGQ
;
A
#
# COMPACT_ATOMS: atom_id res chain seq x y z
N MET A 1 34.20 6.42 -32.00
CA MET A 1 32.76 6.30 -31.69
C MET A 1 32.65 6.15 -30.18
N GLN A 2 32.54 7.26 -29.46
CA GLN A 2 32.34 7.31 -28.02
C GLN A 2 31.09 8.15 -27.80
N SER A 3 29.99 7.53 -27.39
CA SER A 3 28.85 8.22 -26.77
C SER A 3 27.93 7.19 -26.12
N GLU A 4 28.47 6.43 -25.19
CA GLU A 4 27.68 5.77 -24.15
C GLU A 4 28.28 6.22 -22.82
N SER A 5 27.43 6.43 -21.82
CA SER A 5 27.75 6.78 -20.42
C SER A 5 27.83 8.28 -20.10
N LYS A 6 26.68 8.91 -19.83
CA LYS A 6 26.44 9.95 -18.79
C LYS A 6 25.12 10.68 -19.05
N LYS A 7 24.01 10.28 -18.39
CA LYS A 7 22.86 11.21 -18.22
C LYS A 7 21.88 10.96 -17.08
N TYR A 8 22.13 10.06 -16.14
CA TYR A 8 21.22 9.85 -14.99
C TYR A 8 21.93 9.78 -13.64
N GLU A 9 22.89 10.68 -13.38
CA GLU A 9 23.47 10.84 -12.03
C GLU A 9 22.78 11.92 -11.18
N GLY A 10 21.70 12.52 -11.67
CA GLY A 10 20.85 13.44 -10.89
C GLY A 10 19.53 12.78 -10.53
N GLU A 11 19.19 12.76 -9.24
CA GLU A 11 17.82 12.52 -8.80
C GLU A 11 16.92 13.63 -9.37
N THR A 12 15.76 13.27 -9.94
CA THR A 12 14.81 14.25 -10.48
C THR A 12 14.49 15.32 -9.42
N PRO A 13 14.51 16.63 -9.74
CA PRO A 13 14.17 17.68 -8.77
C PRO A 13 12.77 17.49 -8.19
N PHE A 14 12.61 17.73 -6.88
CA PHE A 14 11.34 17.46 -6.18
C PHE A 14 10.12 18.19 -6.76
N LEU A 15 10.33 19.35 -7.41
CA LEU A 15 9.27 20.13 -8.05
C LEU A 15 8.60 19.39 -9.21
N HIS A 16 9.30 18.47 -9.87
CA HIS A 16 8.79 17.77 -11.06
C HIS A 16 8.17 16.41 -10.74
N TRP A 17 8.30 15.91 -9.50
CA TRP A 17 7.77 14.58 -9.16
C TRP A 17 6.27 14.46 -9.35
N GLY A 18 5.52 15.53 -9.08
CA GLY A 18 4.06 15.55 -9.24
C GLY A 18 3.58 15.45 -10.69
N MET A 19 4.47 15.62 -11.66
CA MET A 19 4.14 15.48 -13.08
C MET A 19 4.10 14.01 -13.52
N ASP A 20 4.84 13.14 -12.82
CA ASP A 20 4.80 11.71 -13.03
C ASP A 20 3.52 11.12 -12.40
N PRO A 21 2.63 10.49 -13.19
CA PRO A 21 1.39 9.94 -12.66
C PRO A 21 1.61 8.85 -11.61
N VAL A 22 2.77 8.18 -11.61
CA VAL A 22 3.13 7.16 -10.61
C VAL A 22 3.22 7.78 -9.21
N PHE A 23 3.61 9.06 -9.10
CA PHE A 23 3.81 9.73 -7.80
C PHE A 23 2.54 9.83 -6.96
N SER A 24 1.40 10.07 -7.62
CA SER A 24 0.10 10.23 -6.96
C SER A 24 -0.71 8.93 -6.88
N ALA A 25 -0.25 7.88 -7.57
CA ALA A 25 -0.90 6.59 -7.57
C ALA A 25 -0.39 5.70 -6.43
N PHE A 26 -1.21 4.72 -6.04
CA PHE A 26 -0.71 3.57 -5.30
C PHE A 26 -0.12 2.59 -6.31
N ALA A 27 1.18 2.70 -6.54
CA ALA A 27 1.89 1.90 -7.53
C ALA A 27 1.80 0.41 -7.19
N ARG A 28 1.44 -0.41 -8.17
CA ARG A 28 1.35 -1.86 -8.01
C ARG A 28 2.73 -2.43 -8.33
N LEU A 29 3.50 -2.73 -7.30
CA LEU A 29 4.88 -3.20 -7.44
C LEU A 29 5.06 -4.55 -6.74
N TYR A 30 6.07 -5.30 -7.17
CA TYR A 30 6.57 -6.46 -6.46
C TYR A 30 7.21 -6.04 -5.14
N ILE A 31 7.01 -6.83 -4.09
CA ILE A 31 7.61 -6.56 -2.78
C ILE A 31 9.14 -6.55 -2.85
N LYS A 32 9.73 -7.37 -3.71
CA LYS A 32 11.17 -7.33 -3.98
C LYS A 32 11.64 -5.92 -4.35
N ASP A 33 11.02 -5.33 -5.37
CA ASP A 33 11.39 -4.00 -5.85
C ASP A 33 11.07 -2.93 -4.82
N ILE A 34 9.93 -3.08 -4.12
CA ILE A 34 9.61 -2.24 -2.98
C ILE A 34 10.76 -2.22 -2.00
N LYS A 35 11.42 -3.33 -1.68
CA LYS A 35 12.54 -3.39 -0.73
C LYS A 35 13.86 -2.85 -1.29
N GLU A 36 14.09 -2.98 -2.59
CA GLU A 36 15.36 -2.66 -3.24
C GLU A 36 15.45 -1.21 -3.76
N MET A 37 14.31 -0.54 -3.99
CA MET A 37 14.28 0.86 -4.47
C MET A 37 15.16 1.78 -3.60
N ARG A 38 15.80 2.76 -4.23
CA ARG A 38 16.61 3.75 -3.49
C ARG A 38 15.71 4.85 -2.94
N GLU A 39 15.95 5.24 -1.70
CA GLU A 39 15.27 6.39 -1.09
C GLU A 39 15.87 7.70 -1.63
N SER A 40 15.02 8.69 -1.83
CA SER A 40 15.37 10.05 -2.22
C SER A 40 16.32 10.67 -1.20
N LYS A 41 17.34 11.39 -1.69
CA LYS A 41 18.21 12.23 -0.87
C LYS A 41 17.59 13.59 -0.57
N GLN A 42 16.63 14.02 -1.38
CA GLN A 42 15.94 15.31 -1.23
C GLN A 42 14.83 15.24 -0.17
N VAL A 43 13.99 14.19 -0.22
CA VAL A 43 12.81 14.06 0.64
C VAL A 43 12.66 12.63 1.17
N PRO A 44 12.87 12.39 2.47
CA PRO A 44 12.66 11.07 3.07
C PRO A 44 11.24 10.53 2.85
N GLY A 45 11.12 9.23 2.62
CA GLY A 45 9.85 8.56 2.33
C GLY A 45 9.41 8.60 0.87
N ILE A 46 10.22 9.15 -0.04
CA ILE A 46 10.08 9.00 -1.49
C ILE A 46 11.15 8.04 -1.98
N PHE A 47 10.77 7.12 -2.86
CA PHE A 47 11.65 6.08 -3.39
C PHE A 47 11.63 6.12 -4.90
N PHE A 48 12.68 5.63 -5.55
CA PHE A 48 12.77 5.64 -7.00
C PHE A 48 12.84 4.23 -7.58
N TYR A 49 11.91 3.94 -8.48
CA TYR A 49 11.98 2.81 -9.40
C TYR A 49 12.22 3.38 -10.80
N ASN A 50 13.38 3.09 -11.39
CA ASN A 50 13.73 3.50 -12.75
C ASN A 50 13.48 5.01 -13.06
N GLY A 51 13.73 5.88 -12.08
CA GLY A 51 13.52 7.33 -12.21
C GLY A 51 12.10 7.81 -11.85
N HIS A 52 11.12 6.93 -11.73
CA HIS A 52 9.79 7.26 -11.22
C HIS A 52 9.82 7.50 -9.71
N PRO A 53 9.35 8.65 -9.22
CA PRO A 53 9.19 8.89 -7.78
C PRO A 53 7.95 8.13 -7.28
N VAL A 54 8.17 7.19 -6.37
CA VAL A 54 7.13 6.34 -5.77
C VAL A 54 6.99 6.68 -4.30
N ARG A 55 5.78 7.08 -3.91
CA ARG A 55 5.42 7.44 -2.52
C ARG A 55 4.52 6.39 -1.87
N GLN A 56 3.60 5.84 -2.65
CA GLN A 56 2.54 4.94 -2.18
C GLN A 56 2.53 3.68 -3.03
N VAL A 57 2.21 2.55 -2.39
CA VAL A 57 2.19 1.24 -3.02
C VAL A 57 0.90 0.50 -2.71
N ASP A 58 0.50 -0.37 -3.64
CA ASP A 58 -0.59 -1.32 -3.52
C ASP A 58 0.02 -2.72 -3.63
N VAL A 59 -0.11 -3.55 -2.60
CA VAL A 59 0.39 -4.94 -2.59
C VAL A 59 -0.75 -5.90 -2.28
N VAL A 60 -0.68 -7.09 -2.88
CA VAL A 60 -1.57 -8.23 -2.59
C VAL A 60 -0.67 -9.41 -2.28
N GLY A 61 -0.93 -10.09 -1.18
CA GLY A 61 -0.13 -11.23 -0.76
C GLY A 61 -0.74 -12.00 0.40
N ILE A 62 -0.03 -13.03 0.85
CA ILE A 62 -0.43 -13.90 1.95
C ILE A 62 0.17 -13.37 3.25
N VAL A 63 -0.63 -13.32 4.31
CA VAL A 63 -0.14 -13.00 5.65
C VAL A 63 0.69 -14.18 6.17
N VAL A 64 1.99 -13.97 6.35
CA VAL A 64 2.94 -14.97 6.85
C VAL A 64 3.42 -14.70 8.28
N GLN A 65 3.16 -13.49 8.80
CA GLN A 65 3.45 -13.12 10.17
C GLN A 65 2.40 -12.16 10.71
N THR A 66 2.02 -12.32 11.97
CA THR A 66 1.14 -11.39 12.69
C THR A 66 1.83 -10.94 13.97
N LYS A 67 1.79 -9.63 14.25
CA LYS A 67 2.21 -9.06 15.53
C LYS A 67 1.21 -7.99 15.94
N GLU A 68 0.60 -8.17 17.11
CA GLU A 68 -0.32 -7.19 17.66
C GLU A 68 0.41 -6.19 18.56
N ARG A 69 0.01 -4.93 18.46
CA ARG A 69 0.35 -3.83 19.37
C ARG A 69 -0.95 -3.13 19.79
N ASP A 70 -0.86 -2.24 20.77
CA ASP A 70 -2.05 -1.60 21.33
C ASP A 70 -2.85 -0.82 20.28
N ALA A 71 -2.17 -0.03 19.44
CA ALA A 71 -2.81 0.83 18.44
C ALA A 71 -2.84 0.27 17.01
N PHE A 72 -2.05 -0.77 16.70
CA PHE A 72 -1.92 -1.30 15.34
C PHE A 72 -1.54 -2.78 15.32
N TYR A 73 -1.77 -3.41 14.17
CA TYR A 73 -1.21 -4.71 13.83
C TYR A 73 -0.02 -4.52 12.89
N THR A 74 0.97 -5.40 12.97
CA THR A 74 2.02 -5.54 11.96
C THR A 74 1.87 -6.90 11.31
N TYR A 75 1.55 -6.90 10.02
CA TYR A 75 1.41 -8.10 9.21
C TYR A 75 2.61 -8.26 8.28
N GLY A 76 3.29 -9.39 8.32
CA GLY A 76 4.25 -9.76 7.28
C GLY A 76 3.47 -10.30 6.08
N VAL A 77 3.61 -9.66 4.93
CA VAL A 77 2.89 -10.02 3.69
C VAL A 77 3.89 -10.54 2.67
N ASP A 78 3.61 -11.71 2.10
CA ASP A 78 4.40 -12.39 1.07
C ASP A 78 3.66 -12.39 -0.28
N ASP A 79 4.29 -11.86 -1.33
CA ASP A 79 3.75 -11.83 -2.70
C ASP A 79 4.47 -12.78 -3.66
N SER A 80 5.24 -13.74 -3.15
CA SER A 80 6.17 -14.64 -3.85
C SER A 80 7.47 -14.00 -4.38
N THR A 81 7.61 -12.67 -4.31
CA THR A 81 8.86 -11.97 -4.66
C THR A 81 9.62 -11.50 -3.43
N GLY A 82 8.91 -11.30 -2.32
CA GLY A 82 9.51 -11.02 -1.03
C GLY A 82 8.47 -10.86 0.07
N VAL A 83 8.97 -10.70 1.30
CA VAL A 83 8.14 -10.43 2.48
C VAL A 83 8.40 -9.02 3.01
N ILE A 84 7.32 -8.28 3.29
CA ILE A 84 7.37 -6.93 3.88
C ILE A 84 6.39 -6.78 5.05
N ASN A 85 6.77 -5.96 6.03
CA ASN A 85 5.89 -5.60 7.13
C ASN A 85 4.91 -4.51 6.71
N CYS A 86 3.64 -4.73 6.99
CA CYS A 86 2.54 -3.79 6.79
C CYS A 86 2.01 -3.37 8.16
N VAL A 87 2.13 -2.07 8.48
CA VAL A 87 1.63 -1.46 9.72
C VAL A 87 0.19 -1.01 9.50
N CYS A 88 -0.74 -1.70 10.14
CA CYS A 88 -2.18 -1.59 9.95
C CYS A 88 -2.85 -1.08 11.23
N TRP A 89 -3.26 0.19 11.23
CA TRP A 89 -3.83 0.84 12.41
C TRP A 89 -5.20 0.26 12.77
N LYS A 90 -5.40 0.00 14.07
CA LYS A 90 -6.70 -0.41 14.61
C LYS A 90 -7.65 0.77 14.50
N ASN A 91 -8.91 0.51 14.17
CA ASN A 91 -9.91 1.56 14.14
C ASN A 91 -10.26 1.98 15.58
N PRO A 92 -9.98 3.23 16.00
CA PRO A 92 -10.28 3.68 17.36
C PRO A 92 -11.78 3.67 17.66
N MET A 93 -12.64 3.80 16.63
CA MET A 93 -14.11 3.76 16.81
C MET A 93 -14.62 2.39 17.27
N VAL A 94 -13.88 1.31 17.00
CA VAL A 94 -14.25 -0.03 17.47
C VAL A 94 -13.97 -0.19 18.98
N ALA A 95 -13.02 0.58 19.53
CA ALA A 95 -12.65 0.52 20.94
C ALA A 95 -13.50 1.42 21.85
N GLU A 96 -14.02 2.55 21.36
CA GLU A 96 -14.67 3.57 22.21
C GLU A 96 -16.21 3.53 22.27
N THR A 97 -16.87 2.58 21.60
CA THR A 97 -18.33 2.64 21.44
C THR A 97 -19.09 1.99 22.62
N SER A 98 -18.97 2.58 23.82
CA SER A 98 -20.02 2.49 24.85
C SER A 98 -20.99 3.67 24.63
N LEU A 99 -21.93 3.50 23.70
CA LEU A 99 -22.94 4.51 23.37
C LEU A 99 -23.82 4.78 24.61
N SER A 100 -23.48 5.84 25.33
CA SER A 100 -24.22 6.35 26.50
C SER A 100 -25.46 7.18 26.12
N GLY A 101 -25.77 7.32 24.82
CA GLY A 101 -26.92 8.06 24.32
C GLY A 101 -28.20 7.21 24.32
N ARG A 102 -29.19 7.61 25.13
CA ARG A 102 -30.51 6.98 25.17
C ARG A 102 -31.25 7.25 23.84
N PRO A 103 -31.68 6.22 23.08
CA PRO A 103 -32.37 6.45 21.81
C PRO A 103 -33.75 7.08 22.03
N SER A 104 -34.03 8.19 21.35
CA SER A 104 -35.25 8.99 21.51
C SER A 104 -36.46 8.47 20.72
N THR A 105 -36.22 7.59 19.73
CA THR A 105 -37.27 7.03 18.85
C THR A 105 -36.98 5.58 18.42
N PRO A 106 -38.00 4.78 18.07
CA PRO A 106 -37.83 3.40 17.59
C PRO A 106 -37.01 3.31 16.30
N SER A 107 -37.12 4.30 15.40
CA SER A 107 -36.32 4.36 14.17
C SER A 107 -34.84 4.60 14.46
N SER A 108 -34.52 5.40 15.48
CA SER A 108 -33.14 5.63 15.92
C SER A 108 -32.49 4.36 16.48
N LEU A 109 -33.26 3.47 17.11
CA LEU A 109 -32.75 2.20 17.64
C LEU A 109 -32.35 1.23 16.51
N ALA A 110 -33.19 1.12 15.47
CA ALA A 110 -32.91 0.24 14.32
C ALA A 110 -31.65 0.66 13.55
N VAL A 111 -31.45 1.98 13.35
CA VAL A 111 -30.23 2.51 12.73
C VAL A 111 -29.01 2.23 13.60
N LEU A 112 -29.13 2.38 14.93
CA LEU A 112 -28.04 2.11 15.86
C LEU A 112 -27.62 0.63 15.85
N GLU A 113 -28.58 -0.30 15.80
CA GLU A 113 -28.31 -1.73 15.66
C GLU A 113 -27.64 -2.08 14.33
N GLN A 114 -28.08 -1.49 13.23
CA GLN A 114 -27.45 -1.66 11.92
C GLN A 114 -26.01 -1.14 11.94
N MET A 115 -25.77 0.03 12.54
CA MET A 115 -24.42 0.58 12.68
C MET A 115 -23.51 -0.32 13.52
N LYS A 116 -24.03 -0.89 14.62
CA LYS A 116 -23.26 -1.84 15.44
C LYS A 116 -22.88 -3.09 14.66
N LYS A 117 -23.83 -3.68 13.92
CA LYS A 117 -23.55 -4.84 13.05
C LYS A 117 -22.51 -4.53 11.97
N LEU A 118 -22.58 -3.34 11.38
CA LEU A 118 -21.59 -2.88 10.40
C LEU A 118 -20.20 -2.73 11.04
N GLN A 119 -20.11 -2.12 12.22
CA GLN A 119 -18.85 -1.97 12.95
C GLN A 119 -18.24 -3.33 13.31
N GLU A 120 -19.03 -4.28 13.79
CA GLU A 120 -18.58 -5.64 14.09
C GLU A 120 -18.06 -6.34 12.83
N MET A 121 -18.77 -6.23 11.71
CA MET A 121 -18.35 -6.80 10.43
C MET A 121 -17.03 -6.18 9.92
N VAL A 122 -16.87 -4.86 10.04
CA VAL A 122 -15.62 -4.17 9.69
C VAL A 122 -14.48 -4.58 10.62
N GLY A 123 -14.75 -4.74 11.92
CA GLY A 123 -13.78 -5.23 12.90
C GLY A 123 -13.29 -6.64 12.57
N GLN A 124 -14.20 -7.54 12.20
CA GLN A 124 -13.84 -8.90 11.80
C GLN A 124 -13.00 -8.93 10.51
N LYS A 125 -13.33 -8.11 9.51
CA LYS A 125 -12.58 -8.04 8.25
C LYS A 125 -11.18 -7.42 8.38
N THR A 126 -10.91 -6.70 9.47
CA THR A 126 -9.62 -6.03 9.73
C THR A 126 -8.71 -6.82 10.67
N ARG A 127 -9.19 -7.92 11.25
CA ARG A 127 -8.35 -8.88 11.97
C ARG A 127 -7.93 -9.98 11.01
N LEU A 128 -6.65 -10.03 10.68
CA LEU A 128 -6.09 -10.98 9.73
C LEU A 128 -5.34 -12.09 10.46
N GLU A 129 -5.42 -13.30 9.92
CA GLU A 129 -4.73 -14.48 10.40
C GLU A 129 -3.64 -14.92 9.41
N ILE A 130 -2.69 -15.75 9.87
CA ILE A 130 -1.68 -16.33 8.99
C ILE A 130 -2.38 -17.21 7.95
N GLY A 131 -2.02 -17.05 6.68
CA GLY A 131 -2.65 -17.72 5.55
C GLY A 131 -3.74 -16.90 4.86
N ASP A 132 -4.24 -15.82 5.49
CA ASP A 132 -5.18 -14.93 4.83
C ASP A 132 -4.53 -14.19 3.66
N ILE A 133 -5.29 -14.01 2.58
CA ILE A 133 -4.91 -13.10 1.49
C ILE A 133 -5.32 -11.69 1.89
N VAL A 134 -4.39 -10.75 1.78
CA VAL A 134 -4.60 -9.35 2.14
C VAL A 134 -4.22 -8.45 0.99
N ARG A 135 -5.01 -7.39 0.78
CA ARG A 135 -4.59 -6.24 -0.02
C ARG A 135 -4.25 -5.09 0.92
N VAL A 136 -3.07 -4.52 0.75
CA VAL A 136 -2.59 -3.38 1.53
C VAL A 136 -2.25 -2.24 0.59
N ARG A 137 -2.83 -1.07 0.85
CA ARG A 137 -2.51 0.19 0.17
C ARG A 137 -1.97 1.17 1.19
N GLY A 138 -0.77 1.69 0.96
CA GLY A 138 -0.13 2.53 1.96
C GLY A 138 1.08 3.31 1.47
N HIS A 139 1.65 4.07 2.39
CA HIS A 139 2.89 4.80 2.18
C HIS A 139 4.09 3.92 2.52
N MET A 140 5.13 4.00 1.70
CA MET A 140 6.41 3.36 2.06
C MET A 140 7.11 4.17 3.16
N ARG A 141 7.73 3.45 4.09
CA ARG A 141 8.54 4.03 5.16
C ARG A 141 9.80 3.19 5.36
N THR A 142 10.87 3.84 5.80
CA THR A 142 12.05 3.19 6.34
C THR A 142 12.03 3.38 7.86
N TYR A 143 11.93 2.30 8.62
CA TYR A 143 11.99 2.33 10.08
C TYR A 143 13.10 1.39 10.56
N ARG A 144 14.04 1.91 11.36
CA ARG A 144 15.22 1.16 11.84
C ARG A 144 15.95 0.40 10.73
N GLN A 145 16.17 1.09 9.60
CA GLN A 145 16.83 0.54 8.40
C GLN A 145 16.09 -0.62 7.72
N GLN A 146 14.83 -0.86 8.07
CA GLN A 146 13.97 -1.85 7.41
C GLN A 146 12.83 -1.13 6.69
N ARG A 147 12.46 -1.62 5.51
CA ARG A 147 11.35 -1.07 4.75
C ARG A 147 10.03 -1.67 5.21
N GLU A 148 9.03 -0.83 5.36
CA GLU A 148 7.68 -1.19 5.76
C GLU A 148 6.64 -0.37 4.98
N ILE A 149 5.40 -0.87 4.96
CA ILE A 149 4.26 -0.17 4.39
C ILE A 149 3.37 0.31 5.54
N GLN A 150 3.25 1.61 5.70
CA GLN A 150 2.24 2.20 6.58
C GLN A 150 0.90 2.22 5.84
N ALA A 151 0.00 1.30 6.21
CA ALA A 151 -1.27 1.12 5.51
C ALA A 151 -2.19 2.34 5.70
N SER A 152 -2.65 2.89 4.59
CA SER A 152 -3.78 3.82 4.53
C SER A 152 -5.11 3.07 4.46
N CYS A 153 -5.11 1.90 3.83
CA CYS A 153 -6.24 0.98 3.74
C CYS A 153 -5.73 -0.45 3.62
N PHE A 154 -6.39 -1.39 4.31
CA PHE A 154 -6.11 -2.82 4.20
C PHE A 154 -7.39 -3.61 4.45
N TYR A 155 -7.52 -4.77 3.83
CA TYR A 155 -8.64 -5.67 4.04
C TYR A 155 -8.30 -7.10 3.62
N LYS A 156 -8.94 -8.07 4.27
CA LYS A 156 -8.93 -9.47 3.84
C LYS A 156 -9.59 -9.61 2.47
N VAL A 157 -8.90 -10.25 1.55
CA VAL A 157 -9.42 -10.60 0.22
C VAL A 157 -10.02 -11.99 0.31
N ASP A 158 -11.28 -12.13 -0.10
CA ASP A 158 -11.93 -13.43 -0.27
C ASP A 158 -11.62 -13.94 -1.69
N ASP A 159 -10.68 -14.86 -1.80
CA ASP A 159 -10.17 -15.38 -3.09
C ASP A 159 -10.15 -16.91 -3.11
N PRO A 160 -11.32 -17.58 -3.00
CA PRO A 160 -11.41 -19.04 -2.84
C PRO A 160 -10.92 -19.83 -4.06
N VAL A 161 -10.82 -19.17 -5.22
CA VAL A 161 -10.42 -19.78 -6.51
C VAL A 161 -9.16 -19.12 -7.10
N CYS A 162 -8.44 -18.33 -6.30
CA CYS A 162 -7.18 -17.67 -6.70
C CYS A 162 -7.32 -16.67 -7.87
N ASP A 163 -8.51 -16.16 -8.16
CA ASP A 163 -8.76 -15.23 -9.27
C ASP A 163 -8.02 -13.90 -9.09
N VAL A 164 -8.03 -13.36 -7.86
CA VAL A 164 -7.36 -12.08 -7.56
C VAL A 164 -5.85 -12.24 -7.63
N GLN A 165 -5.31 -13.31 -7.05
CA GLN A 165 -3.87 -13.59 -7.10
C GLN A 165 -3.38 -13.84 -8.52
N ILE A 166 -4.08 -14.68 -9.30
CA ILE A 166 -3.71 -14.96 -10.71
C ILE A 166 -3.79 -13.69 -11.55
N SER A 167 -4.87 -12.91 -11.44
CA SER A 167 -5.03 -11.65 -12.16
C SER A 167 -3.89 -10.68 -11.84
N ARG A 168 -3.47 -10.60 -10.56
CA ARG A 168 -2.34 -9.77 -10.14
C ARG A 168 -1.02 -10.23 -10.76
N MET A 169 -0.77 -11.54 -10.80
CA MET A 169 0.44 -12.11 -11.41
C MET A 169 0.52 -11.84 -12.91
N LEU A 170 -0.61 -11.82 -13.62
CA LEU A 170 -0.67 -11.52 -15.05
C LEU A 170 -0.58 -10.02 -15.34
N GLU A 171 -1.14 -9.17 -14.47
CA GLU A 171 -1.16 -7.72 -14.65
C GLU A 171 0.22 -7.08 -14.41
N LEU A 172 0.93 -7.48 -13.34
CA LEU A 172 2.17 -6.82 -12.93
C LEU A 172 3.23 -6.77 -14.05
N PRO A 173 3.55 -7.86 -14.78
CA PRO A 173 4.51 -7.79 -15.89
C PRO A 173 4.12 -6.77 -16.96
N CYS A 174 2.82 -6.62 -17.25
CA CYS A 174 2.34 -5.63 -18.22
C CYS A 174 2.56 -4.20 -17.70
N LEU A 175 2.22 -3.93 -16.42
CA LEU A 175 2.43 -2.61 -15.81
C LEU A 175 3.91 -2.21 -15.78
N TYR A 176 4.80 -3.15 -15.46
CA TYR A 176 6.23 -2.90 -15.49
C TYR A 176 6.69 -2.51 -16.90
N ARG A 177 6.40 -3.34 -17.90
CA ARG A 177 6.82 -3.11 -19.28
C ARG A 177 6.23 -1.84 -19.88
N GLU A 178 4.99 -1.52 -19.56
CA GLU A 178 4.24 -0.45 -20.24
C GLU A 178 4.35 0.90 -19.54
N VAL A 179 4.64 0.90 -18.23
CA VAL A 179 4.72 2.11 -17.40
C VAL A 179 6.07 2.20 -16.69
N TYR A 180 6.38 1.31 -15.75
CA TYR A 180 7.47 1.54 -14.79
C TYR A 180 8.89 1.39 -15.37
N ASP A 181 9.05 0.58 -16.42
CA ASP A 181 10.34 0.38 -17.09
C ASP A 181 10.59 1.42 -18.19
N LYS A 182 9.59 2.26 -18.52
CA LYS A 182 9.75 3.35 -19.49
C LYS A 182 10.07 4.64 -18.76
N PRO A 183 11.12 5.39 -19.18
CA PRO A 183 11.41 6.66 -18.53
C PRO A 183 10.21 7.62 -18.66
N PHE A 184 9.91 8.34 -17.59
CA PHE A 184 8.95 9.44 -17.65
C PHE A 184 9.48 10.54 -18.58
N GLN A 185 8.69 10.91 -19.58
CA GLN A 185 8.99 12.01 -20.49
C GLN A 185 8.13 13.21 -20.06
N ASP A 186 8.80 14.29 -19.66
CA ASP A 186 8.11 15.53 -19.33
C ASP A 186 7.48 16.09 -20.64
N PRO A 187 6.17 16.41 -20.65
CA PRO A 187 5.53 17.02 -21.81
C PRO A 187 6.23 18.30 -22.32
N GLU A 188 6.95 19.02 -21.46
CA GLU A 188 7.65 20.27 -21.80
C GLU A 188 9.00 20.03 -22.53
N GLU A 189 9.59 18.83 -22.47
CA GLU A 189 10.86 18.52 -23.14
C GLU A 189 10.69 18.17 -24.64
N GLY A 190 9.45 18.13 -25.14
CA GLY A 190 9.11 17.77 -26.52
C GLY A 190 8.82 18.93 -27.47
N GLN A 191 9.03 20.19 -27.05
CA GLN A 191 8.82 21.40 -27.87
C GLN A 191 10.13 22.11 -28.24
#